data_AF-A0A6I1L7H5-F1
#
_entry.id   AF-A0A6I1L7H5-F1
#
_cell.length_a   1.000
_cell.length_b   1.000
_cell.length_c   1.000
_cell.angle_alpha   90.00
_cell.angle_beta   90.00
_cell.angle_gamma   90.00
#
_symmetry.space_group_name_H-M   'P 1'
#
loop_
_entity.id
_entity.type
_entity.pdbx_description
1 polymer ?
#
loop_
_entity_poly.entity_id
_entity_poly.type
_entity_poly.pdbx_seq_one_letter_code
_entity_poly.pdbx_strand_id
1 'polypeptide(L)'
;MGLTHFVTHPQQALTDELLLRFKPNLMDPLPLYIVLLAGLPLVLPMLLRHTWTVVAASTAIYLLAPQLGWNLAAIADGVWYFNPVTWQLLFILGGAAAVHAGQARPVDTRPLKRQPLFVAAAAYVLLAGVITLSWRWPEVHDAWMPQVLSDLLYPISKTDLSPVRLLHFLALAYVTAKLLPGRAWTEGRLAQQVCRMGRHSLEVFCLGVVLAPLADMVNALAGDAFAMQIFTACAGAGLMAALALWLEFNKLLDQARQPLPQCARTA
;
A
#
# COMPACT_ATOMS: atom_id res chain seq x y z
N MET A 1 17.08 -2.94 -18.44
CA MET A 1 18.19 -3.90 -18.33
C MET A 1 17.80 -5.28 -17.78
N GLY A 2 16.51 -5.60 -17.55
CA GLY A 2 16.11 -6.91 -17.01
C GLY A 2 15.83 -8.00 -18.04
N LEU A 3 15.24 -7.65 -19.18
CA LEU A 3 14.79 -8.65 -20.17
C LEU A 3 15.96 -9.39 -20.85
N THR A 4 17.10 -8.73 -21.05
CA THR A 4 18.28 -9.35 -21.68
C THR A 4 18.94 -10.39 -20.78
N HIS A 5 18.92 -10.21 -19.45
CA HIS A 5 19.46 -11.18 -18.49
C HIS A 5 18.56 -12.42 -18.36
N PHE A 6 17.23 -12.22 -18.35
CA PHE A 6 16.25 -13.31 -18.31
C PHE A 6 16.31 -14.19 -19.57
N VAL A 7 16.49 -13.57 -20.74
CA VAL A 7 16.59 -14.28 -22.03
C VAL A 7 17.92 -15.02 -22.18
N THR A 8 19.00 -14.52 -21.58
CA THR A 8 20.34 -15.13 -21.72
C THR A 8 20.64 -16.21 -20.67
N HIS A 9 20.10 -16.09 -19.45
CA HIS A 9 20.38 -17.03 -18.34
C HIS A 9 19.11 -17.36 -17.53
N PRO A 10 18.15 -18.11 -18.09
CA PRO A 10 16.82 -18.34 -17.48
C PRO A 10 16.87 -19.10 -16.15
N GLN A 11 17.83 -20.02 -15.96
CA GLN A 11 17.99 -20.78 -14.72
C GLN A 11 18.51 -19.91 -13.57
N GLN A 12 19.46 -19.01 -13.84
CA GLN A 12 19.98 -18.06 -12.85
C GLN A 12 18.96 -16.97 -12.53
N ALA A 13 18.21 -16.50 -13.53
CA ALA A 13 17.12 -15.55 -13.32
C ALA A 13 16.00 -16.13 -12.43
N LEU A 14 15.65 -17.42 -12.59
CA LEU A 14 14.70 -18.12 -11.71
C LEU A 14 15.22 -18.24 -10.28
N THR A 15 16.50 -18.59 -10.08
CA THR A 15 17.09 -18.63 -8.74
C THR A 15 17.21 -17.24 -8.11
N ASP A 16 17.50 -16.21 -8.91
CA ASP A 16 17.61 -14.83 -8.43
C ASP A 16 16.24 -14.21 -8.15
N GLU A 17 15.19 -14.62 -8.87
CA GLU A 17 13.80 -14.29 -8.58
C GLU A 17 13.33 -14.99 -7.28
N LEU A 18 13.64 -16.29 -7.13
CA LEU A 18 13.39 -17.06 -5.90
C LEU A 18 14.16 -16.51 -4.69
N LEU A 19 15.36 -15.94 -4.90
CA LEU A 19 16.19 -15.30 -3.88
C LEU A 19 15.92 -13.80 -3.73
N LEU A 20 14.88 -13.26 -4.38
CA LEU A 20 14.43 -11.86 -4.31
C LEU A 20 15.47 -10.83 -4.79
N ARG A 21 16.45 -11.26 -5.59
CA ARG A 21 17.61 -10.50 -6.08
C ARG A 21 17.41 -9.88 -7.47
N PHE A 22 16.46 -10.38 -8.26
CA PHE A 22 16.09 -9.82 -9.56
C PHE A 22 14.69 -9.23 -9.53
N LYS A 23 14.53 -7.94 -9.86
CA LYS A 23 13.21 -7.28 -9.86
C LYS A 23 13.01 -6.43 -11.11
N PRO A 24 12.05 -6.75 -11.98
CA PRO A 24 11.44 -5.75 -12.86
C PRO A 24 10.90 -4.60 -11.99
N ASN A 25 11.01 -3.33 -12.42
CA ASN A 25 10.56 -2.14 -11.66
C ASN A 25 9.11 -2.23 -11.11
N LEU A 26 8.26 -3.07 -11.70
CA LEU A 26 6.88 -3.29 -11.24
C LEU A 26 6.76 -4.28 -10.07
N MET A 27 7.78 -5.12 -9.84
CA MET A 27 7.80 -6.17 -8.81
C MET A 27 8.52 -5.76 -7.51
N ASP A 28 9.07 -4.54 -7.45
CA ASP A 28 9.81 -4.03 -6.28
C ASP A 28 9.06 -4.15 -4.94
N PRO A 29 7.72 -3.96 -4.87
CA PRO A 29 6.96 -4.14 -3.64
C PRO A 29 6.84 -5.61 -3.19
N LEU A 30 6.91 -6.60 -4.08
CA LEU A 30 6.62 -8.00 -3.72
C LEU A 30 7.54 -8.53 -2.62
N PRO A 31 8.87 -8.34 -2.67
CA PRO A 31 9.76 -8.85 -1.64
C PRO A 31 9.58 -8.13 -0.30
N LEU A 32 9.16 -6.86 -0.34
CA LEU A 32 8.73 -6.15 0.87
C LEU A 32 7.53 -6.86 1.49
N TYR A 33 6.49 -7.16 0.70
CA TYR A 33 5.32 -7.89 1.18
C TYR A 33 5.67 -9.26 1.75
N ILE A 34 6.53 -10.04 1.07
CA ILE A 34 6.96 -11.36 1.54
C ILE A 34 7.63 -11.26 2.92
N VAL A 35 8.57 -10.34 3.10
CA VAL A 35 9.28 -10.15 4.38
C VAL A 35 8.32 -9.71 5.48
N LEU A 36 7.43 -8.76 5.20
CA LEU A 36 6.51 -8.22 6.21
C LEU A 36 5.40 -9.22 6.56
N LEU A 37 4.88 -9.98 5.59
CA LEU A 37 3.92 -11.05 5.83
C LEU A 37 4.57 -12.22 6.58
N ALA A 38 5.83 -12.55 6.30
CA ALA A 38 6.57 -13.56 7.06
C ALA A 38 6.80 -13.14 8.52
N GLY A 39 6.95 -11.83 8.78
CA GLY A 39 7.02 -11.29 10.14
C GLY A 39 5.68 -11.20 10.88
N LEU A 40 4.56 -11.23 10.15
CA LEU A 40 3.22 -11.04 10.71
C LEU A 40 2.83 -12.09 11.79
N PRO A 41 3.09 -13.40 11.64
CA PRO A 41 2.77 -14.40 12.67
C PRO A 41 3.44 -14.13 14.01
N LEU A 42 4.62 -13.49 14.00
CA LEU A 42 5.35 -13.12 15.21
C LEU A 42 4.81 -11.82 15.82
N VAL A 43 4.58 -10.81 14.97
CA VAL A 43 4.18 -9.47 15.42
C VAL A 43 2.71 -9.40 15.82
N LEU A 44 1.82 -10.13 15.14
CA LEU A 44 0.38 -10.08 15.38
C LEU A 44 -0.04 -10.43 16.82
N PRO A 45 0.40 -11.54 17.45
CA PRO A 45 0.04 -11.84 18.84
C PRO A 45 0.57 -10.78 19.82
N MET A 46 1.73 -10.19 19.54
CA MET A 46 2.29 -9.10 20.35
C MET A 46 1.46 -7.82 20.18
N LEU A 47 1.03 -7.51 18.96
CA LEU A 47 0.22 -6.34 18.63
C LEU A 47 -1.17 -6.41 19.29
N LEU A 48 -1.77 -7.60 19.36
CA LEU A 48 -3.07 -7.83 20.01
C LEU A 48 -2.99 -7.69 21.54
N ARG A 49 -1.86 -8.05 22.17
CA ARG A 49 -1.68 -7.98 23.62
C ARG A 49 -1.16 -6.62 24.09
N HIS A 50 -0.21 -6.04 23.36
CA HIS A 50 0.49 -4.81 23.74
C HIS A 50 0.64 -3.87 22.54
N THR A 51 -0.48 -3.39 22.00
CA THR A 51 -0.50 -2.57 20.78
C THR A 51 0.46 -1.37 20.84
N TRP A 52 0.42 -0.60 21.94
CA TRP A 52 1.23 0.62 22.08
C TRP A 52 2.73 0.33 22.25
N THR A 53 3.13 -0.78 22.87
CA THR A 53 4.56 -1.12 23.00
C THR A 53 5.14 -1.53 21.65
N VAL A 54 4.38 -2.29 20.86
CA VAL A 54 4.78 -2.69 19.50
C VAL A 54 4.88 -1.48 18.58
N VAL A 55 3.92 -0.54 18.65
CA VAL A 55 3.98 0.73 17.90
C VAL A 55 5.20 1.57 18.32
N ALA A 56 5.47 1.69 19.62
CA ALA A 56 6.63 2.44 20.12
C ALA A 56 7.96 1.82 19.67
N ALA A 57 8.10 0.49 19.79
CA ALA A 57 9.28 -0.24 19.32
C ALA A 57 9.48 -0.08 17.81
N SER A 58 8.40 -0.24 17.03
CA SER A 58 8.41 -0.03 15.58
C SER A 58 8.82 1.39 15.18
N THR A 59 8.32 2.39 15.91
CA THR A 59 8.66 3.80 15.69
C THR A 59 10.13 4.06 16.02
N ALA A 60 10.66 3.47 17.10
CA ALA A 60 12.08 3.58 17.43
C ALA A 60 12.96 2.98 16.33
N ILE A 61 12.62 1.79 15.83
CA ILE A 61 13.31 1.13 14.71
C ILE A 61 13.25 2.01 13.46
N TYR A 62 12.08 2.59 13.15
CA TYR A 62 11.90 3.49 12.01
C TYR A 62 12.78 4.75 12.10
N LEU A 63 12.90 5.36 13.28
CA LEU A 63 13.71 6.56 13.47
C LEU A 63 15.22 6.28 13.44
N LEU A 64 15.63 5.10 13.91
CA LEU A 64 17.03 4.67 13.94
C LEU A 64 17.52 4.17 12.58
N ALA A 65 16.65 3.55 11.78
CA ALA A 65 17.06 2.92 10.52
C ALA A 65 17.72 3.87 9.52
N PRO A 66 17.21 5.09 9.25
CA PRO A 66 17.89 6.06 8.40
C PRO A 66 19.21 6.59 9.00
N GLN A 67 19.28 6.73 10.33
CA GLN A 67 20.48 7.24 11.01
C GLN A 67 21.63 6.23 10.98
N LEU A 68 21.30 4.94 11.07
CA LEU A 68 22.25 3.84 11.09
C LEU A 68 22.47 3.20 9.70
N GLY A 69 21.80 3.71 8.66
CA GLY A 69 21.87 3.17 7.30
C GLY A 69 21.36 1.73 7.19
N TRP A 70 20.42 1.32 8.05
CA TRP A 70 19.88 -0.04 8.06
C TRP A 70 19.00 -0.26 6.82
N ASN A 71 19.56 -0.89 5.80
CA ASN A 71 18.82 -1.39 4.64
C ASN A 71 19.39 -2.74 4.19
N LEU A 72 18.59 -3.56 3.50
CA LEU A 72 19.06 -4.83 2.97
C LEU A 72 19.89 -4.58 1.70
N ALA A 73 21.01 -5.30 1.56
CA ALA A 73 21.85 -5.25 0.37
C ALA A 73 21.15 -5.91 -0.84
N ALA A 74 21.27 -5.29 -2.00
CA ALA A 74 20.83 -5.80 -3.31
C ALA A 74 22.05 -6.20 -4.16
N ILE A 75 21.83 -7.02 -5.19
CA ILE A 75 22.90 -7.76 -5.88
C ILE A 75 23.85 -6.91 -6.76
N ALA A 76 23.52 -5.65 -7.00
CA ALA A 76 24.28 -4.74 -7.87
C ALA A 76 24.88 -3.55 -7.10
N ASP A 77 25.62 -3.83 -6.01
CA ASP A 77 26.21 -2.83 -5.09
C ASP A 77 25.20 -1.76 -4.61
N GLY A 78 23.92 -2.13 -4.63
CA GLY A 78 22.79 -1.26 -4.32
C GLY A 78 22.09 -1.68 -3.04
N VAL A 79 21.19 -0.83 -2.55
CA VAL A 79 20.30 -1.14 -1.43
C VAL A 79 18.91 -1.51 -1.94
N TRP A 80 18.13 -2.25 -1.14
CA TRP A 80 16.73 -2.53 -1.49
C TRP A 80 15.95 -1.23 -1.73
N TYR A 81 15.24 -1.16 -2.86
CA TYR A 81 14.47 0.03 -3.25
C TYR A 81 13.41 0.41 -2.21
N PHE A 82 12.79 -0.58 -1.57
CA PHE A 82 11.91 -0.39 -0.41
C PHE A 82 12.54 -1.03 0.82
N ASN A 83 12.86 -0.22 1.81
CA ASN A 83 13.50 -0.67 3.03
C ASN A 83 12.47 -1.36 3.96
N PRO A 84 12.53 -2.69 4.18
CA PRO A 84 11.54 -3.36 5.04
C PRO A 84 11.58 -2.88 6.50
N VAL A 85 12.72 -2.36 6.95
CA VAL A 85 12.93 -1.88 8.33
C VAL A 85 12.17 -0.58 8.62
N THR A 86 11.99 0.28 7.61
CA THR A 86 11.22 1.52 7.75
C THR A 86 9.75 1.31 7.39
N TRP A 87 9.48 0.52 6.36
CA TRP A 87 8.12 0.25 5.89
C TRP A 87 7.29 -0.64 6.84
N GLN A 88 7.92 -1.41 7.73
CA GLN A 88 7.22 -2.16 8.79
C GLN A 88 6.36 -1.27 9.70
N LEU A 89 6.75 0.00 9.91
CA LEU A 89 5.96 0.94 10.72
C LEU A 89 4.56 1.14 10.14
N LEU A 90 4.43 1.20 8.81
CA LEU A 90 3.13 1.37 8.17
C LEU A 90 2.21 0.16 8.42
N PHE A 91 2.77 -1.06 8.37
CA PHE A 91 2.03 -2.29 8.66
C PHE A 91 1.58 -2.35 10.12
N ILE A 92 2.45 -1.97 11.05
CA ILE A 92 2.14 -1.95 12.48
C ILE A 92 1.09 -0.88 12.81
N LEU A 93 1.18 0.31 12.21
CA LEU A 93 0.14 1.34 12.35
C LEU A 93 -1.20 0.89 11.77
N GLY A 94 -1.20 0.22 10.61
CA GLY A 94 -2.40 -0.37 10.02
C GLY A 94 -3.04 -1.42 10.92
N GLY A 95 -2.23 -2.33 11.48
CA GLY A 95 -2.71 -3.33 12.43
C GLY A 95 -3.21 -2.70 13.74
N ALA A 96 -2.50 -1.71 14.29
CA ALA A 96 -2.94 -0.97 15.47
C ALA A 96 -4.26 -0.25 15.22
N ALA A 97 -4.44 0.36 14.05
CA ALA A 97 -5.69 0.98 13.64
C ALA A 97 -6.83 -0.06 13.53
N ALA A 98 -6.56 -1.25 12.99
CA ALA A 98 -7.54 -2.34 12.93
C ALA A 98 -7.97 -2.83 14.32
N VAL A 99 -7.02 -3.00 15.25
CA VAL A 99 -7.30 -3.37 16.65
C VAL A 99 -8.15 -2.30 17.33
N HIS A 100 -7.80 -1.02 17.15
CA HIS A 100 -8.57 0.09 17.73
C HIS A 100 -9.95 0.25 17.09
N ALA A 101 -10.09 -0.03 15.79
CA ALA A 101 -11.39 0.03 15.09
C ALA A 101 -12.35 -1.10 15.54
N GLY A 102 -11.82 -2.23 15.99
CA GLY A 102 -12.61 -3.34 16.54
C GLY A 102 -13.16 -3.08 17.96
N GLN A 103 -12.71 -2.02 18.63
CA GLN A 103 -13.18 -1.67 19.98
C GLN A 103 -14.42 -0.77 19.88
N ALA A 104 -15.49 -1.13 20.62
CA ALA A 104 -16.69 -0.31 20.68
C ALA A 104 -16.36 1.06 21.31
N ARG A 105 -16.39 2.11 20.48
CA ARG A 105 -16.11 3.48 20.92
C ARG A 105 -17.32 4.37 20.68
N PRO A 106 -17.63 5.29 21.61
CA PRO A 106 -18.63 6.31 21.34
C PRO A 106 -18.23 7.10 20.08
N VAL A 107 -19.15 7.16 19.12
CA VAL A 107 -19.00 7.98 17.92
C VAL A 107 -18.91 9.43 18.39
N ASP A 108 -17.81 10.09 18.06
CA ASP A 108 -17.68 11.52 18.34
C ASP A 108 -18.69 12.27 17.47
N THR A 109 -19.76 12.77 18.10
CA THR A 109 -20.88 13.46 17.45
C THR A 109 -20.56 14.91 17.11
N ARG A 110 -19.36 15.41 17.49
CA ARG A 110 -18.95 16.78 17.15
C ARG A 110 -18.86 16.93 15.63
N PRO A 111 -19.35 18.04 15.07
CA PRO A 111 -19.20 18.32 13.64
C PRO A 111 -17.72 18.33 13.26
N LEU A 112 -17.37 17.79 12.09
CA LEU A 112 -15.98 17.60 11.65
C LEU A 112 -15.16 18.91 11.72
N LYS A 113 -15.80 20.05 11.42
CA LYS A 113 -15.19 21.39 11.49
C LYS A 113 -14.72 21.80 12.89
N ARG A 114 -15.23 21.16 13.95
CA ARG A 114 -14.85 21.40 15.35
C ARG A 114 -13.84 20.38 15.88
N GLN A 115 -13.37 19.46 15.04
CA GLN A 115 -12.34 18.50 15.41
C GLN A 115 -10.97 19.07 14.96
N PRO A 116 -10.13 19.60 15.87
CA PRO A 116 -8.91 20.30 15.49
C PRO A 116 -7.94 19.40 14.71
N LEU A 117 -7.88 18.11 15.04
CA LEU A 117 -7.08 17.13 14.32
C LEU A 117 -7.55 16.93 12.87
N PHE A 118 -8.87 16.93 12.64
CA PHE A 118 -9.42 16.82 11.29
C PHE A 118 -9.10 18.06 10.46
N VAL A 119 -9.27 19.26 11.04
CA VAL A 119 -8.95 20.52 10.35
C VAL A 119 -7.46 20.59 10.01
N ALA A 120 -6.59 20.23 10.95
CA ALA A 120 -5.15 20.19 10.72
C ALA A 120 -4.76 19.19 9.62
N ALA A 121 -5.30 17.95 9.68
CA ALA A 121 -5.04 16.93 8.67
C ALA A 121 -5.57 17.34 7.28
N ALA A 122 -6.78 17.90 7.21
CA ALA A 122 -7.36 18.37 5.96
C ALA A 122 -6.56 19.54 5.37
N ALA A 123 -6.15 20.50 6.19
CA ALA A 123 -5.30 21.61 5.76
C ALA A 123 -3.94 21.11 5.24
N TYR A 124 -3.32 20.16 5.94
CA TYR A 124 -2.07 19.55 5.51
C TYR A 124 -2.20 18.81 4.16
N VAL A 125 -3.25 18.01 3.98
CA VAL A 125 -3.52 17.29 2.72
C VAL A 125 -3.78 18.27 1.58
N LEU A 126 -4.56 19.32 1.81
CA LEU A 126 -4.82 20.36 0.80
C LEU A 126 -3.54 21.11 0.43
N LEU A 127 -2.73 21.51 1.40
CA LEU A 127 -1.45 22.17 1.17
C LEU A 127 -0.52 21.28 0.35
N ALA A 128 -0.39 20.00 0.72
CA ALA A 128 0.39 19.03 -0.03
C ALA A 128 -0.14 18.83 -1.46
N GLY A 129 -1.47 18.88 -1.66
CA GLY A 129 -2.10 18.84 -2.99
C GLY A 129 -1.78 20.08 -3.83
N VAL A 130 -1.81 21.28 -3.22
CA VAL A 130 -1.43 22.52 -3.91
C VAL A 130 0.05 22.51 -4.30
N ILE A 131 0.92 22.07 -3.39
CA ILE A 131 2.36 21.94 -3.67
C ILE A 131 2.59 20.95 -4.81
N THR A 132 1.97 19.78 -4.79
CA THR A 132 2.14 18.79 -5.87
C THR A 132 1.55 19.26 -7.20
N LEU A 133 0.44 20.00 -7.20
CA LEU A 133 -0.11 20.59 -8.42
C LEU A 133 0.79 21.71 -8.97
N SER A 134 1.42 22.49 -8.09
CA SER A 134 2.34 23.55 -8.50
C SER A 134 3.57 23.02 -9.24
N TRP A 135 3.99 21.78 -9.02
CA TRP A 135 5.05 21.13 -9.80
C TRP A 135 4.72 20.99 -11.29
N ARG A 136 3.44 21.08 -11.67
CA ARG A 136 3.03 21.08 -13.08
C ARG A 136 3.38 22.39 -13.79
N TRP A 137 3.66 23.46 -13.03
CA TRP A 137 4.07 24.79 -13.53
C TRP A 137 5.34 25.27 -12.79
N PRO A 138 6.53 24.84 -13.24
CA PRO A 138 7.80 25.09 -12.57
C PRO A 138 8.07 26.59 -12.28
N GLU A 139 7.69 27.47 -13.21
CA GLU A 139 7.90 28.93 -13.09
C GLU A 139 7.15 29.55 -11.91
N VAL A 140 5.96 29.04 -11.57
CA VAL A 140 5.16 29.51 -10.43
C VAL A 140 5.64 28.85 -9.14
N HIS A 141 6.10 27.61 -9.24
CA HIS A 141 6.62 26.84 -8.12
C HIS A 141 7.88 27.48 -7.52
N ASP A 142 8.86 27.80 -8.36
CA ASP A 142 10.16 28.33 -7.92
C ASP A 142 10.04 29.74 -7.33
N ALA A 143 9.02 30.52 -7.75
CA ALA A 143 8.74 31.85 -7.22
C ALA A 143 8.01 31.84 -5.87
N TRP A 144 7.26 30.76 -5.56
CA TRP A 144 6.40 30.67 -4.37
C TRP A 144 6.94 29.74 -3.29
N MET A 145 7.89 28.85 -3.61
CA MET A 145 8.44 27.89 -2.67
C MET A 145 9.52 28.54 -1.78
N PRO A 146 9.32 28.63 -0.45
CA PRO A 146 10.39 29.06 0.44
C PRO A 146 11.52 28.03 0.41
N GLN A 147 12.78 28.49 0.30
CA GLN A 147 13.95 27.60 0.30
C GLN A 147 13.99 26.66 1.52
N VAL A 148 13.52 27.13 2.68
CA VAL A 148 13.40 26.33 3.91
C VAL A 148 12.45 25.14 3.77
N LEU A 149 11.37 25.27 2.98
CA LEU A 149 10.43 24.18 2.72
C LEU A 149 10.99 23.21 1.69
N SER A 150 11.80 23.70 0.73
CA SER A 150 12.57 22.87 -0.20
C SER A 150 13.61 22.02 0.54
N ASP A 151 14.36 22.61 1.47
CA ASP A 151 15.39 21.91 2.25
C ASP A 151 14.79 20.91 3.26
N LEU A 152 13.56 21.13 3.74
CA LEU A 152 12.85 20.19 4.60
C LEU A 152 12.18 19.05 3.80
N LEU A 153 11.72 19.34 2.58
CA LEU A 153 11.20 18.31 1.68
C LEU A 153 12.34 17.47 1.11
N TYR A 154 13.47 18.07 0.75
CA TYR A 154 14.54 17.38 0.06
C TYR A 154 15.66 16.93 1.01
N PRO A 155 16.02 15.64 1.02
CA PRO A 155 15.59 14.59 0.09
C PRO A 155 14.34 13.81 0.58
N ILE A 156 13.27 13.78 -0.23
CA ILE A 156 12.18 12.81 -0.04
C ILE A 156 12.70 11.43 -0.47
N SER A 157 13.43 10.74 0.41
CA SER A 157 13.83 9.36 0.15
C SER A 157 12.58 8.51 -0.08
N LYS A 158 12.43 8.01 -1.32
CA LYS A 158 11.40 7.02 -1.67
C LYS A 158 11.67 5.68 -0.98
N THR A 159 12.94 5.42 -0.67
CA THR A 159 13.44 4.15 -0.18
C THR A 159 13.17 3.93 1.30
N ASP A 160 13.42 4.95 2.13
CA ASP A 160 13.33 4.84 3.59
C ASP A 160 12.00 5.33 4.17
N LEU A 161 10.97 5.49 3.33
CA LEU A 161 9.66 6.02 3.72
C LEU A 161 9.81 7.36 4.48
N SER A 162 10.09 8.44 3.73
CA SER A 162 10.24 9.79 4.30
C SER A 162 9.13 10.12 5.31
N PRO A 163 9.46 10.71 6.48
CA PRO A 163 8.48 11.08 7.51
C PRO A 163 7.34 11.95 6.98
N VAL A 164 7.64 12.85 6.04
CA VAL A 164 6.65 13.72 5.39
C VAL A 164 5.63 12.90 4.59
N ARG A 165 6.09 11.84 3.91
CA ARG A 165 5.22 10.93 3.16
C ARG A 165 4.36 10.10 4.09
N LEU A 166 4.94 9.57 5.17
CA LEU A 166 4.18 8.82 6.18
C LEU A 166 3.09 9.70 6.79
N LEU A 167 3.43 10.93 7.19
CA LEU A 167 2.48 11.89 7.75
C LEU A 167 1.38 12.24 6.73
N HIS A 168 1.75 12.45 5.47
CA HIS A 168 0.77 12.70 4.41
C HIS A 168 -0.18 11.53 4.18
N PHE A 169 0.35 10.31 4.10
CA PHE A 169 -0.47 9.12 3.97
C PHE A 169 -1.44 8.96 5.15
N LEU A 170 -0.95 9.12 6.38
CA LEU A 170 -1.79 9.02 7.58
C LEU A 170 -2.85 10.12 7.64
N ALA A 171 -2.49 11.37 7.29
CA ALA A 171 -3.44 12.48 7.22
C ALA A 171 -4.53 12.22 6.18
N LEU A 172 -4.15 11.76 4.99
CA LEU A 172 -5.08 11.42 3.91
C LEU A 172 -6.00 10.26 4.31
N ALA A 173 -5.45 9.20 4.90
CA ALA A 173 -6.22 8.07 5.39
C ALA A 173 -7.23 8.51 6.47
N TYR A 174 -6.80 9.35 7.42
CA TYR A 174 -7.66 9.89 8.47
C TYR A 174 -8.79 10.76 7.92
N VAL A 175 -8.47 11.70 7.02
CA VAL A 175 -9.45 12.59 6.37
C VAL A 175 -10.45 11.77 5.57
N THR A 176 -9.98 10.79 4.78
CA THR A 176 -10.83 9.92 3.97
C THR A 176 -11.77 9.09 4.85
N ALA A 177 -11.25 8.49 5.93
CA ALA A 177 -12.05 7.72 6.87
C ALA A 177 -13.14 8.56 7.56
N LYS A 178 -12.85 9.83 7.86
CA LYS A 178 -13.82 10.76 8.48
C LYS A 178 -14.84 11.33 7.48
N LEU A 179 -14.44 11.52 6.22
CA LEU A 179 -15.31 12.05 5.18
C LEU A 179 -16.25 11.00 4.57
N LEU A 180 -15.98 9.70 4.80
CA LEU A 180 -16.77 8.62 4.23
C LEU A 180 -18.23 8.70 4.72
N PRO A 181 -19.21 8.96 3.82
CA PRO A 181 -20.59 9.23 4.22
C PRO A 181 -21.32 7.93 4.57
N GLY A 182 -21.15 7.48 5.82
CA GLY A 182 -21.91 6.37 6.40
C GLY A 182 -21.82 5.03 5.65
N ARG A 183 -22.61 4.04 6.11
CA ARG A 183 -22.66 2.69 5.52
C ARG A 183 -23.23 2.67 4.09
N ALA A 184 -24.15 3.57 3.77
CA ALA A 184 -24.87 3.58 2.49
C ALA A 184 -23.94 3.77 1.27
N TRP A 185 -22.87 4.57 1.38
CA TRP A 185 -21.92 4.75 0.28
C TRP A 185 -21.02 3.53 0.07
N THR A 186 -20.62 2.88 1.16
CA THR A 186 -19.80 1.65 1.12
C THR A 186 -20.57 0.43 0.60
N GLU A 187 -21.89 0.48 0.58
CA GLU A 187 -22.75 -0.59 0.09
C GLU A 187 -22.96 -0.57 -1.43
N GLY A 188 -22.55 0.50 -2.12
CA GLY A 188 -22.64 0.58 -3.58
C GLY A 188 -21.83 -0.52 -4.28
N ARG A 189 -22.33 -1.05 -5.41
CA ARG A 189 -21.68 -2.15 -6.15
C ARG A 189 -20.21 -1.89 -6.49
N LEU A 190 -19.89 -0.68 -6.94
CA LEU A 190 -18.51 -0.30 -7.26
C LEU A 190 -17.64 -0.22 -6.00
N ALA A 191 -18.15 0.37 -4.92
CA ALA A 191 -17.44 0.44 -3.64
C ALA A 191 -17.17 -0.96 -3.08
N GLN A 192 -18.16 -1.85 -3.10
CA GLN A 192 -17.98 -3.26 -2.72
C GLN A 192 -16.93 -3.96 -3.56
N GLN A 193 -16.88 -3.67 -4.86
CA GLN A 193 -15.91 -4.26 -5.78
C GLN A 193 -14.49 -3.79 -5.48
N VAL A 194 -14.30 -2.49 -5.24
CA VAL A 194 -13.02 -1.92 -4.79
C VAL A 194 -12.61 -2.53 -3.44
N CYS A 195 -13.54 -2.67 -2.49
CA CYS A 195 -13.26 -3.32 -1.22
C CYS A 195 -12.86 -4.80 -1.38
N ARG A 196 -13.49 -5.54 -2.30
CA ARG A 196 -13.11 -6.94 -2.62
C ARG A 196 -11.70 -7.02 -3.20
N MET A 197 -11.38 -6.16 -4.16
CA MET A 197 -10.03 -6.08 -4.72
C MET A 197 -8.99 -5.74 -3.65
N GLY A 198 -9.32 -4.87 -2.69
CA GLY A 198 -8.46 -4.55 -1.55
C GLY A 198 -8.26 -5.72 -0.58
N ARG A 199 -9.26 -6.58 -0.38
CA ARG A 199 -9.15 -7.77 0.48
C ARG A 199 -8.17 -8.81 -0.06
N HIS A 200 -8.10 -8.95 -1.38
CA HIS A 200 -7.19 -9.85 -2.11
C HIS A 200 -6.14 -9.05 -2.88
N SER A 201 -5.57 -8.03 -2.21
CA SER A 201 -4.69 -7.04 -2.85
C SER A 201 -3.41 -7.66 -3.42
N LEU A 202 -2.89 -8.72 -2.82
CA LEU A 202 -1.69 -9.42 -3.29
C LEU A 202 -1.97 -10.15 -4.61
N GLU A 203 -3.05 -10.93 -4.66
CA GLU A 203 -3.44 -11.70 -5.84
C GLU A 203 -3.80 -10.78 -7.01
N VAL A 204 -4.56 -9.72 -6.73
CA VAL A 204 -4.91 -8.68 -7.70
C VAL A 204 -3.66 -7.96 -8.21
N PHE A 205 -2.70 -7.67 -7.33
CA PHE A 205 -1.43 -7.07 -7.72
C PHE A 205 -0.60 -8.00 -8.62
N CYS A 206 -0.47 -9.28 -8.25
CA CYS A 206 0.23 -10.27 -9.07
C CYS A 206 -0.36 -10.37 -10.48
N LEU A 207 -1.69 -10.38 -10.60
CA LEU A 207 -2.36 -10.32 -11.89
C LEU A 207 -2.05 -9.01 -12.63
N GLY A 208 -2.08 -7.87 -11.95
CA GLY A 208 -1.76 -6.56 -12.51
C GLY A 208 -0.35 -6.46 -13.09
N VAL A 209 0.65 -7.07 -12.43
CA VAL A 209 2.05 -7.12 -12.92
C VAL A 209 2.14 -7.84 -14.27
N VAL A 210 1.33 -8.87 -14.49
CA VAL A 210 1.26 -9.60 -15.76
C VAL A 210 0.45 -8.84 -16.81
N LEU A 211 -0.67 -8.24 -16.40
CA LEU A 211 -1.57 -7.52 -17.32
C LEU A 211 -0.96 -6.21 -17.84
N ALA A 212 -0.15 -5.50 -17.04
CA ALA A 212 0.37 -4.19 -17.42
C ALA A 212 1.26 -4.24 -18.68
N PRO A 213 2.28 -5.12 -18.80
CA PRO A 213 3.05 -5.26 -20.04
C PRO A 213 2.21 -5.76 -21.24
N LEU A 214 1.21 -6.61 -21.00
CA LEU A 214 0.32 -7.08 -22.05
C LEU A 214 -0.55 -5.95 -22.61
N ALA A 215 -1.11 -5.11 -21.72
CA ALA A 215 -1.86 -3.92 -22.11
C ALA A 215 -0.98 -2.94 -22.88
N ASP A 216 0.25 -2.72 -22.42
CA ASP A 216 1.24 -1.85 -23.09
C ASP A 216 1.57 -2.35 -24.50
N MET A 217 1.85 -3.65 -24.66
CA MET A 217 2.07 -4.28 -25.96
C MET A 217 0.88 -4.09 -26.90
N VAL A 218 -0.34 -4.30 -26.40
CA VAL A 218 -1.57 -4.15 -27.19
C VAL A 218 -1.80 -2.69 -27.60
N ASN A 219 -1.53 -1.73 -26.70
CA ASN A 219 -1.63 -0.31 -27.02
C ASN A 219 -0.59 0.11 -28.06
N ALA A 220 0.65 -0.36 -27.93
CA ALA A 220 1.72 -0.10 -28.90
C ALA A 220 1.37 -0.65 -30.29
N LEU A 221 0.80 -1.87 -30.38
CA LEU A 221 0.33 -2.45 -31.64
C LEU A 221 -0.82 -1.67 -32.27
N ALA A 222 -1.63 -1.01 -31.45
CA ALA A 222 -2.73 -0.15 -31.90
C ALA A 222 -2.31 1.31 -32.15
N GLY A 223 -1.01 1.60 -32.15
CA GLY A 223 -0.47 2.94 -32.38
C GLY A 223 -0.82 3.95 -31.27
N ASP A 224 -0.93 3.46 -30.02
CA ASP A 224 -1.26 4.26 -28.83
C ASP A 224 -2.57 5.05 -28.95
N ALA A 225 -3.52 4.54 -29.73
CA ALA A 225 -4.84 5.15 -29.86
C ALA A 225 -5.52 5.30 -28.48
N PHE A 226 -6.03 6.49 -28.18
CA PHE A 226 -6.67 6.81 -26.90
C PHE A 226 -7.82 5.86 -26.55
N ALA A 227 -8.62 5.47 -27.55
CA ALA A 227 -9.68 4.48 -27.38
C ALA A 227 -9.15 3.12 -26.95
N MET A 228 -7.98 2.70 -27.47
CA MET A 228 -7.35 1.44 -27.10
C MET A 228 -6.79 1.49 -25.68
N GLN A 229 -6.21 2.61 -25.28
CA GLN A 229 -5.73 2.81 -23.90
C GLN A 229 -6.88 2.70 -22.88
N ILE A 230 -8.03 3.32 -23.18
CA ILE A 230 -9.23 3.19 -22.34
C ILE A 230 -9.72 1.75 -22.33
N PHE A 231 -9.80 1.11 -23.51
CA PHE A 231 -10.27 -0.27 -23.61
C PHE A 231 -9.39 -1.22 -22.81
N THR A 232 -8.07 -1.18 -22.98
CA THR A 232 -7.12 -2.02 -22.27
C THR A 232 -7.12 -1.76 -20.76
N ALA A 233 -7.26 -0.50 -20.34
CA ALA A 233 -7.41 -0.14 -18.93
C ALA A 233 -8.71 -0.69 -18.32
N CYS A 234 -9.85 -0.53 -19.00
CA CYS A 234 -11.14 -1.06 -18.56
C CYS A 234 -11.16 -2.59 -18.54
N ALA A 235 -10.56 -3.24 -19.55
CA ALA A 235 -10.43 -4.68 -19.60
C ALA A 235 -9.55 -5.21 -18.46
N GLY A 236 -8.40 -4.58 -18.22
CA GLY A 236 -7.53 -4.93 -17.09
C GLY A 236 -8.21 -4.77 -15.74
N ALA A 237 -8.93 -3.65 -15.54
CA ALA A 237 -9.73 -3.42 -14.34
C ALA A 237 -10.84 -4.46 -14.17
N GLY A 238 -11.51 -4.84 -15.27
CA GLY A 238 -12.53 -5.88 -15.30
C GLY A 238 -11.98 -7.26 -14.92
N LEU A 239 -10.81 -7.64 -15.43
CA LEU A 239 -10.14 -8.90 -15.09
C LEU A 239 -9.72 -8.94 -13.62
N MET A 240 -9.14 -7.86 -13.10
CA MET A 240 -8.80 -7.74 -11.68
C MET A 240 -10.04 -7.82 -10.78
N ALA A 241 -11.14 -7.19 -11.19
CA ALA A 241 -12.42 -7.29 -10.52
C ALA A 241 -12.98 -8.73 -10.55
N ALA A 242 -12.93 -9.40 -11.70
CA ALA A 242 -13.38 -10.77 -11.84
C ALA A 242 -12.57 -11.74 -10.97
N LEU A 243 -11.25 -11.58 -10.90
CA LEU A 243 -10.39 -12.37 -10.02
C LEU A 243 -10.80 -12.20 -8.55
N ALA A 244 -10.97 -10.97 -8.09
CA ALA A 244 -11.39 -10.69 -6.72
C ALA A 244 -12.76 -11.29 -6.38
N LEU A 245 -13.70 -11.29 -7.33
CA LEU A 245 -15.00 -11.96 -7.18
C LEU A 245 -14.86 -13.47 -7.06
N TRP A 246 -14.02 -14.07 -7.90
CA TRP A 246 -13.79 -15.52 -7.90
C TRP A 246 -13.14 -16.00 -6.60
N LEU A 247 -12.13 -15.28 -6.09
CA LEU A 247 -11.49 -15.58 -4.81
C LEU A 247 -12.47 -15.48 -3.64
N GLU A 248 -13.31 -14.44 -3.63
CA GLU A 248 -14.34 -14.28 -2.61
C GLU A 248 -15.37 -15.43 -2.66
N PHE A 249 -15.79 -15.83 -3.86
CA PHE A 249 -16.73 -16.93 -4.05
C PHE A 249 -16.16 -18.27 -3.56
N ASN A 250 -14.90 -18.57 -3.88
CA ASN A 250 -14.24 -19.79 -3.42
C ASN A 250 -14.15 -19.83 -1.88
N LYS A 251 -13.80 -18.70 -1.25
CA LYS A 251 -13.76 -18.61 0.21
C LYS A 251 -15.12 -18.89 0.87
N LEU A 252 -16.21 -18.43 0.27
CA LEU A 252 -17.56 -18.70 0.75
C LEU A 252 -17.93 -20.19 0.61
N LEU A 253 -17.55 -20.83 -0.50
CA LEU A 253 -17.76 -22.26 -0.69
C LEU A 253 -16.98 -23.10 0.32
N ASP A 254 -15.73 -22.74 0.60
CA ASP A 254 -14.91 -23.46 1.59
C ASP A 254 -15.48 -23.32 3.01
N GLN A 255 -15.98 -22.13 3.38
CA GLN A 255 -16.66 -21.91 4.65
C GLN A 255 -17.95 -22.72 4.77
N ALA A 256 -18.74 -22.82 3.68
CA ALA A 256 -19.96 -23.63 3.66
C ALA A 256 -19.69 -25.13 3.78
N ARG A 257 -18.48 -25.59 3.42
CA ARG A 257 -18.05 -27.00 3.55
C ARG A 257 -17.50 -27.36 4.92
N GLN A 258 -17.19 -26.39 5.79
CA GLN A 258 -16.72 -26.70 7.14
C GLN A 258 -17.89 -27.21 8.01
N PRO A 259 -17.82 -28.43 8.57
CA PRO A 259 -18.84 -28.90 9.49
C PRO A 259 -18.86 -28.01 10.74
N LEU A 260 -20.06 -27.72 11.25
CA LEU A 260 -20.27 -26.92 12.47
C LEU A 260 -19.33 -27.40 13.59
N PRO A 261 -18.67 -26.48 14.32
CA PRO A 261 -17.87 -26.87 15.48
C PRO A 261 -18.79 -27.65 16.42
N GLN A 262 -18.43 -28.90 16.70
CA GLN A 262 -19.11 -29.72 17.69
C GLN A 262 -19.07 -28.94 19.01
N CYS A 263 -20.19 -28.37 19.44
CA CYS A 263 -20.37 -27.88 20.79
C CYS A 263 -19.85 -28.96 21.73
N ALA A 264 -18.80 -28.64 22.47
CA ALA A 264 -18.26 -29.48 23.51
C ALA A 264 -19.41 -29.84 24.46
N ARG A 265 -19.91 -31.08 24.33
CA ARG A 265 -20.69 -31.73 25.37
C ARG A 265 -19.72 -32.06 26.49
N THR A 266 -19.49 -31.13 27.40
CA THR A 266 -19.04 -31.47 28.74
C THR A 266 -20.28 -31.66 29.59
N ALA A 267 -20.65 -32.92 29.77
CA ALA A 267 -21.43 -33.39 30.91
C ALA A 267 -20.54 -33.40 32.16
#